data_AF-A0A8T5RJL5-F1
#
_entry.id   AF-A0A8T5RJL5-F1
#
_cell.length_a   1.000
_cell.length_b   1.000
_cell.length_c   1.000
_cell.angle_alpha   90.00
_cell.angle_beta   90.00
_cell.angle_gamma   90.00
#
_symmetry.space_group_name_H-M   'P 1'
#
loop_
_entity.id
_entity.type
_entity.pdbx_description
1 polymer ?
#
loop_
_entity_poly.entity_id
_entity_poly.type
_entity_poly.pdbx_seq_one_letter_code
_entity_poly.pdbx_strand_id
1 'polypeptide(L)' 'MVKVKDLEKLMDDFMIEPDEKFVELKRYLLSEFKWDVDPLKKSQFMIRGIPIEDDKKLGDLLKTYLLEEVVVLKEI' A
#
# COMPACT_ATOMS: atom_id res chain seq x y z
N MET A 1 0.74 12.24 -4.38
CA MET A 1 -0.50 11.44 -4.27
C MET A 1 -0.17 10.05 -4.76
N VAL A 2 -0.29 9.03 -3.90
CA VAL A 2 0.07 7.65 -4.24
C VAL A 2 -1.14 6.94 -4.82
N LYS A 3 -0.96 6.22 -5.93
CA LYS A 3 -1.99 5.47 -6.63
C LYS A 3 -1.70 3.98 -6.60
N VAL A 4 -2.69 3.16 -6.94
CA VAL A 4 -2.53 1.70 -7.00
C VAL A 4 -1.44 1.28 -7.99
N LYS A 5 -1.28 1.96 -9.13
CA LYS A 5 -0.15 1.72 -10.06
C LYS A 5 1.23 1.95 -9.46
N ASP A 6 1.31 2.82 -8.45
CA ASP A 6 2.58 3.06 -7.75
C ASP A 6 2.93 1.86 -6.85
N LEU A 7 1.93 1.09 -6.39
CA LEU A 7 2.15 -0.18 -5.69
C LEU A 7 2.72 -1.23 -6.64
N GLU A 8 2.14 -1.36 -7.84
CA GLU A 8 2.63 -2.26 -8.88
C GLU A 8 4.07 -1.93 -9.27
N LYS A 9 4.38 -0.64 -9.41
CA LYS A 9 5.75 -0.19 -9.66
C LYS A 9 6.70 -0.54 -8.51
N LEU A 10 6.30 -0.32 -7.25
CA LEU A 10 7.11 -0.73 -6.11
C LEU A 10 7.37 -2.23 -6.07
N MET A 11 6.37 -3.04 -6.43
CA MET A 11 6.56 -4.49 -6.50
C MET A 11 7.64 -4.86 -7.51
N ASP A 12 7.63 -4.23 -8.69
CA ASP A 12 8.62 -4.47 -9.72
C ASP A 12 10.02 -3.94 -9.31
N ASP A 13 10.08 -2.72 -8.76
CA ASP A 13 11.32 -2.07 -8.31
C ASP A 13 12.03 -2.87 -7.19
N PHE A 14 11.26 -3.53 -6.31
CA PHE A 14 11.77 -4.29 -5.17
C PHE A 14 11.67 -5.82 -5.33
N MET A 15 11.30 -6.32 -6.52
CA MET A 15 11.14 -7.74 -6.81
C MET A 15 10.20 -8.48 -5.83
N ILE A 16 9.07 -7.85 -5.50
CA ILE A 16 8.06 -8.39 -4.58
C ILE A 16 7.04 -9.18 -5.39
N GLU A 17 6.85 -10.45 -5.03
CA GLU A 17 5.96 -11.34 -5.77
C GLU A 17 4.47 -11.02 -5.50
N PRO A 18 3.56 -11.23 -6.46
CA PRO A 18 2.13 -10.96 -6.28
C PRO A 18 1.44 -11.83 -5.21
N ASP A 19 2.02 -12.96 -4.83
CA ASP A 19 1.49 -13.81 -3.77
C ASP A 19 1.94 -13.39 -2.36
N GLU A 20 2.88 -12.44 -2.27
CA GLU A 20 3.29 -11.82 -1.03
C GLU A 20 2.19 -10.93 -0.43
N LYS A 21 2.34 -10.68 0.87
CA LYS A 21 1.39 -9.94 1.70
C LYS A 21 1.66 -8.45 1.64
N PHE A 22 0.62 -7.65 1.77
CA PHE A 22 0.72 -6.19 1.75
C PHE A 22 1.67 -5.61 2.81
N VAL A 23 1.85 -6.29 3.95
CA VAL A 23 2.80 -5.89 5.00
C VAL A 23 4.24 -5.72 4.48
N GLU A 24 4.66 -6.48 3.48
CA GLU A 24 5.99 -6.37 2.88
C GLU A 24 6.16 -5.06 2.12
N LEU A 25 5.08 -4.58 1.48
CA LEU A 25 5.08 -3.34 0.70
C LEU A 25 5.01 -2.08 1.58
N LYS A 26 4.48 -2.19 2.81
CA LYS A 26 4.26 -1.03 3.70
C LYS A 26 5.53 -0.23 3.98
N ARG A 27 6.66 -0.91 4.17
CA ARG A 27 7.93 -0.24 4.51
C ARG A 27 8.40 0.63 3.35
N TYR A 28 8.33 0.10 2.13
CA TYR A 28 8.69 0.81 0.90
C TYR A 28 7.74 1.97 0.62
N LEU A 29 6.43 1.79 0.87
CA LEU A 29 5.45 2.87 0.75
C LEU A 29 5.77 4.07 1.64
N LEU A 30 6.12 3.81 2.89
CA LEU A 30 6.45 4.88 3.85
C LEU A 30 7.76 5.59 3.45
N SER A 31 8.78 4.84 3.00
CA SER A 31 10.08 5.41 2.63
C SER A 31 10.05 6.19 1.31
N GLU A 32 9.50 5.61 0.25
CA GLU A 32 9.58 6.17 -1.11
C GLU A 32 8.69 7.39 -1.28
N PHE A 33 7.52 7.39 -0.63
CA PHE A 33 6.57 8.48 -0.77
C PHE A 33 6.63 9.51 0.37
N LYS A 34 7.59 9.37 1.29
CA LYS A 34 7.81 10.28 2.43
C LYS A 34 6.53 10.57 3.21
N TRP A 35 5.80 9.52 3.54
CA TRP A 35 4.59 9.66 4.34
C TRP A 35 4.99 10.05 5.75
N ASP A 36 4.51 11.21 6.21
CA ASP A 36 4.73 11.65 7.58
C ASP A 36 3.75 10.87 8.47
N VAL A 37 4.30 10.02 9.34
CA VAL A 37 3.56 9.15 10.24
C VAL A 37 4.02 9.38 11.65
N ASP A 38 3.08 9.66 12.56
CA ASP A 38 3.37 9.58 13.98
C ASP A 38 3.54 8.11 14.39
N PRO A 39 4.75 7.68 14.82
CA PRO A 39 4.99 6.30 15.23
C PRO A 39 4.23 5.90 16.51
N LEU A 40 3.70 6.86 17.27
CA LEU A 40 2.88 6.62 18.46
C LEU A 40 1.41 6.36 18.12
N LYS A 41 0.98 6.70 16.90
CA LYS A 41 -0.40 6.48 16.44
C LYS A 41 -0.50 5.27 15.54
N LYS A 42 -1.65 4.61 15.57
CA LYS A 42 -1.93 3.52 14.65
C LYS A 42 -2.23 4.13 13.29
N SER A 43 -1.48 3.75 12.27
CA SER A 43 -1.70 4.20 10.90
C SER A 43 -2.21 3.05 10.04
N GLN A 44 -3.18 3.33 9.17
CA GLN A 44 -3.78 2.35 8.28
C GLN A 44 -3.84 2.85 6.85
N PHE A 45 -3.37 2.02 5.91
CA PHE A 45 -3.50 2.28 4.48
C PHE A 45 -4.93 1.96 4.03
N MET A 46 -5.48 2.80 3.16
CA MET A 46 -6.83 2.62 2.63
C MET A 46 -6.87 2.92 1.14
N ILE A 47 -7.77 2.23 0.43
CA ILE A 47 -8.17 2.55 -0.95
C ILE A 47 -9.69 2.69 -0.95
N ARG A 48 -10.21 3.81 -1.46
CA ARG A 48 -11.65 4.14 -1.43
C ARG A 48 -12.29 4.08 -0.03
N GLY A 49 -11.53 4.43 0.99
CA GLY A 49 -11.99 4.36 2.39
C GLY A 49 -12.11 2.95 2.94
N ILE A 50 -11.75 1.92 2.17
CA ILE A 50 -11.65 0.53 2.62
C ILE A 50 -10.22 0.30 3.13
N PRO A 51 -10.04 -0.19 4.36
CA PRO A 51 -8.73 -0.51 4.86
C PRO A 51 -8.06 -1.66 4.11
N ILE A 52 -6.75 -1.54 3.92
CA ILE A 52 -5.93 -2.62 3.38
C ILE A 52 -5.42 -3.47 4.55
N GLU A 53 -5.79 -4.74 4.55
CA GLU A 53 -5.33 -5.72 5.54
C GLU A 53 -3.88 -6.12 5.27
N ASP A 54 -3.09 -6.31 6.33
CA ASP A 54 -1.66 -6.60 6.26
C ASP A 54 -1.36 -7.94 5.59
N ASP A 55 -2.25 -8.90 5.75
CA ASP A 55 -2.18 -10.25 5.20
C ASP A 55 -2.83 -10.40 3.83
N LYS A 56 -3.45 -9.34 3.30
CA LYS A 56 -3.99 -9.33 1.94
C LYS A 56 -2.87 -9.52 0.92
N LYS A 57 -3.07 -10.44 -0.02
CA LYS A 57 -2.13 -10.65 -1.13
C LYS A 57 -2.10 -9.45 -2.06
N LEU A 58 -0.91 -9.07 -2.50
CA LEU A 58 -0.71 -7.93 -3.39
C LEU A 58 -1.39 -8.13 -4.74
N GLY A 59 -1.31 -9.33 -5.32
CA GLY A 59 -1.98 -9.66 -6.58
C GLY A 59 -3.50 -9.57 -6.50
N ASP A 60 -4.09 -9.94 -5.36
CA ASP A 60 -5.54 -9.80 -5.14
C ASP A 60 -5.93 -8.33 -4.98
N LEU A 61 -5.06 -7.53 -4.33
CA LEU A 61 -5.24 -6.10 -4.20
C LEU A 61 -5.23 -5.39 -5.57
N LEU A 62 -4.24 -5.70 -6.42
CA LEU A 62 -4.12 -5.14 -7.77
C LEU A 62 -5.29 -5.53 -8.70
N LYS A 63 -5.92 -6.69 -8.48
CA LYS A 63 -7.13 -7.12 -9.20
C LYS A 63 -8.41 -6.47 -8.67
N THR A 64 -8.43 -6.13 -7.38
CA THR A 64 -9.62 -5.55 -6.72
C THR A 64 -9.82 -4.08 -7.07
N TYR A 65 -8.73 -3.34 -7.21
CA TYR A 65 -8.73 -1.88 -7.34
C TYR A 65 -8.21 -1.43 -8.70
N LEU A 66 -8.71 -0.29 -9.18
CA LEU A 66 -8.21 0.30 -10.42
C LEU A 66 -6.85 0.95 -10.19
N LEU A 67 -5.96 0.87 -11.18
CA LEU A 67 -4.61 1.45 -11.13
C LEU A 67 -4.57 2.96 -10.80
N GLU A 68 -5.62 3.70 -11.16
CA GLU A 68 -5.73 5.13 -10.90
C GLU A 68 -6.34 5.48 -9.54
N GLU A 69 -6.85 4.49 -8.80
CA GLU A 69 -7.37 4.71 -7.44
C GLU A 69 -6.25 5.13 -6.49
N VAL A 70 -6.61 5.97 -5.52
CA VAL A 70 -5.67 6.60 -4.61
C VAL A 70 -5.51 5.75 -3.36
N VAL A 71 -4.26 5.51 -2.98
CA VAL A 71 -3.87 4.93 -1.71
C VAL A 71 -3.63 6.07 -0.72
N VAL A 72 -4.31 6.02 0.42
CA VAL A 72 -4.17 7.04 1.48
C VAL A 72 -3.74 6.40 2.79
N LEU A 73 -3.01 7.17 3.60
CA LEU A 73 -2.80 6.83 5.00
C LEU A 73 -3.83 7.53 5.85
N LYS A 74 -4.30 6.84 6.88
CA LYS A 74 -5.07 7.45 7.94
C LYS A 74 -4.50 7.06 9.29
N GLU A 75 -4.17 8.06 10.09
CA GLU A 75 -3.90 7.90 11.52
C GLU A 75 -5.24 7.68 12.25
N ILE A 76 -5.25 6.72 13.18
CA ILE A 76 -6.38 6.31 14.02
C ILE A 76 -6.02 6.55 15.48
#